data_AF-A0A536Z9G5-F1
#
_entry.id   AF-A0A536Z9G5-F1
#
_cell.length_a   1.000
_cell.length_b   1.000
_cell.length_c   1.000
_cell.angle_alpha   90.00
_cell.angle_beta   90.00
_cell.angle_gamma   90.00
#
_symmetry.space_group_name_H-M   'P 1'
#
loop_
_entity.id
_entity.type
_entity.pdbx_description
1 polymer ?
#
loop_
_entity_poly.entity_id
_entity_poly.type
_entity_poly.pdbx_seq_one_letter_code
_entity_poly.pdbx_strand_id
1 'polypeptide(L)'
;MPVQESTNGMRVEPNQVYIIPRDTTMTIAGGELKLKPRGDARGPHLPVDAFFRSLAEDRLSGAIGVILSGTGSDGTLGLEDIKAAGGITLAQDEESAKFAGMPQSAIRSGCIDVVSTPEGIAEEIVRIGRHPYVATPSAVEQAPPVDDEEGFRKILMLLRSSFGVDFSGYRDT
;
A
#
# COMPACT_ATOMS: atom_id res chain seq x y z
N MET A 1 -11.28 4.44 -18.21
CA MET A 1 -10.03 3.76 -17.84
C MET A 1 -9.95 2.46 -18.62
N PRO A 2 -8.99 2.30 -19.55
CA PRO A 2 -8.74 1.04 -20.26
C PRO A 2 -8.32 -0.09 -19.30
N VAL A 3 -8.70 -1.31 -19.67
CA VAL A 3 -8.33 -2.56 -18.98
C VAL A 3 -7.61 -3.44 -20.00
N GLN A 4 -6.40 -3.89 -19.66
CA GLN A 4 -5.60 -4.72 -20.56
C GLN A 4 -4.81 -5.78 -19.80
N GLU A 5 -4.51 -6.87 -20.48
CA GLU A 5 -3.57 -7.88 -19.97
C GLU A 5 -2.13 -7.32 -20.00
N SER A 6 -1.37 -7.61 -18.95
CA SER A 6 -0.01 -7.09 -18.76
C SER A 6 1.00 -7.85 -19.62
N THR A 7 2.01 -7.16 -20.15
CA THR A 7 3.15 -7.80 -20.82
C THR A 7 4.46 -7.48 -20.10
N ASN A 8 5.47 -8.34 -20.26
CA ASN A 8 6.76 -8.14 -19.63
C ASN A 8 7.44 -6.85 -20.13
N GLY A 9 7.89 -6.00 -19.20
CA GLY A 9 8.51 -4.72 -19.48
C GLY A 9 7.51 -3.58 -19.74
N MET A 10 6.21 -3.82 -19.55
CA MET A 10 5.19 -2.79 -19.72
C MET A 10 5.32 -1.72 -18.63
N ARG A 11 5.45 -0.46 -19.02
CA ARG A 11 5.48 0.67 -18.08
C ARG A 11 4.08 0.95 -17.52
N VAL A 12 4.01 1.15 -16.21
CA VAL A 12 2.78 1.50 -15.51
C VAL A 12 2.48 2.97 -15.74
N GLU A 13 1.31 3.25 -16.31
CA GLU A 13 0.86 4.62 -16.62
C GLU A 13 -0.41 4.96 -15.82
N PRO A 14 -0.63 6.25 -15.49
CA PRO A 14 -1.86 6.69 -14.85
C PRO A 14 -3.11 6.34 -15.66
N ASN A 15 -4.25 6.16 -14.98
CA ASN A 15 -5.55 5.86 -15.60
C ASN A 15 -5.58 4.58 -16.45
N GLN A 16 -4.88 3.53 -16.01
CA GLN A 16 -4.82 2.21 -16.65
C GLN A 16 -5.11 1.10 -15.63
N VAL A 17 -5.68 -0.01 -16.09
CA VAL A 17 -5.81 -1.24 -15.30
C VAL A 17 -5.08 -2.37 -16.01
N TYR A 18 -4.19 -3.02 -15.27
CA TYR A 18 -3.35 -4.11 -15.75
C TYR A 18 -3.77 -5.42 -15.09
N ILE A 19 -4.08 -6.42 -15.90
CA ILE A 19 -4.47 -7.75 -15.44
C ILE A 19 -3.29 -8.71 -15.62
N ILE A 20 -2.99 -9.50 -14.59
CA ILE A 20 -1.96 -10.54 -14.66
C ILE A 20 -2.40 -11.67 -15.61
N PRO A 21 -1.53 -12.12 -16.55
CA PRO A 21 -1.83 -13.29 -17.37
C PRO A 21 -1.89 -14.57 -16.54
N ARG A 22 -2.53 -15.61 -17.08
CA ARG A 22 -2.55 -16.95 -16.47
C ARG A 22 -1.13 -17.52 -16.34
N ASP A 23 -0.94 -18.41 -15.37
CA ASP A 23 0.30 -19.18 -15.13
C ASP A 23 1.57 -18.31 -15.08
N THR A 24 1.42 -17.08 -14.59
CA THR A 24 2.48 -16.07 -14.54
C THR A 24 2.59 -15.52 -13.13
N THR A 25 3.80 -15.13 -12.74
CA THR A 25 4.05 -14.28 -11.58
C THR A 25 4.42 -12.90 -12.08
N MET A 26 3.75 -11.88 -11.54
CA MET A 26 3.95 -10.48 -11.90
C MET A 26 4.54 -9.73 -10.71
N THR A 27 5.56 -8.92 -10.95
CA THR A 27 6.16 -7.98 -10.00
C THR A 27 6.33 -6.62 -10.67
N ILE A 28 6.68 -5.59 -9.92
CA ILE A 28 7.01 -4.26 -10.45
C ILE A 28 8.45 -3.87 -10.06
N ALA A 29 9.17 -3.22 -10.98
CA ALA A 29 10.49 -2.66 -10.71
C ALA A 29 10.80 -1.52 -11.69
N GLY A 30 11.24 -0.37 -11.18
CA GLY A 30 11.46 0.84 -11.97
C GLY A 30 10.19 1.39 -12.62
N GLY A 31 9.01 1.07 -12.07
CA GLY A 31 7.71 1.40 -12.68
C GLY A 31 7.33 0.56 -13.89
N GLU A 32 8.02 -0.56 -14.11
CA GLU A 32 7.71 -1.52 -15.16
C GLU A 32 7.23 -2.84 -14.56
N LEU A 33 6.18 -3.41 -15.17
CA LEU A 33 5.68 -4.74 -14.85
C LEU A 33 6.67 -5.79 -15.37
N LYS A 34 7.15 -6.65 -14.49
CA LYS A 34 8.04 -7.77 -14.80
C LYS A 34 7.24 -9.05 -14.66
N LEU A 35 7.16 -9.81 -15.75
CA LEU A 35 6.40 -11.05 -15.81
C LEU A 35 7.37 -12.22 -15.97
N LYS A 36 7.17 -13.25 -15.16
CA LYS A 36 7.89 -14.52 -15.26
C LYS A 36 6.88 -15.67 -15.29
N PRO A 37 7.13 -16.73 -16.08
CA PRO A 37 6.35 -17.96 -15.97
C PRO A 37 6.28 -18.42 -14.52
N ARG A 38 5.15 -18.98 -14.12
CA ARG A 38 5.02 -19.65 -12.82
C ARG A 38 6.13 -20.69 -12.71
N GLY A 39 7.03 -20.49 -11.76
CA GLY A 39 8.12 -21.43 -11.52
C GLY A 39 7.62 -22.71 -10.85
N ASP A 40 8.42 -23.77 -10.94
CA ASP A 40 8.16 -25.08 -10.32
C ASP A 40 8.47 -25.12 -8.81
N ALA A 41 8.46 -23.95 -8.15
CA ALA A 41 8.84 -23.85 -6.74
C ALA A 41 7.95 -24.75 -5.88
N ARG A 42 8.59 -25.57 -5.02
CA ARG A 42 7.89 -26.39 -4.04
C ARG A 42 7.38 -25.48 -2.92
N GLY A 43 6.14 -25.04 -3.03
CA GLY A 43 5.47 -24.19 -2.04
C GLY A 43 4.14 -23.65 -2.55
N PRO A 44 3.36 -22.97 -1.68
CA PRO A 44 2.17 -22.27 -2.13
C PRO A 44 2.57 -21.18 -3.15
N HIS A 45 1.86 -21.12 -4.27
CA HIS A 45 2.02 -20.06 -5.25
C HIS A 45 1.22 -18.85 -4.74
N LEU A 46 1.94 -17.83 -4.25
CA LEU A 46 1.39 -16.62 -3.62
C LEU A 46 1.67 -15.37 -4.49
N PRO A 47 1.02 -15.25 -5.67
CA PRO A 47 1.27 -14.16 -6.59
C PRO A 47 0.91 -12.78 -6.02
N VAL A 48 -0.08 -12.68 -5.14
CA VAL A 48 -0.48 -11.38 -4.57
C VAL A 48 0.58 -10.87 -3.60
N ASP A 49 1.07 -11.73 -2.69
CA ASP A 49 2.19 -11.39 -1.80
C ASP A 49 3.44 -10.98 -2.59
N ALA A 50 3.76 -11.72 -3.67
CA ALA A 50 4.91 -11.41 -4.51
C ALA A 50 4.78 -10.04 -5.19
N PHE A 51 3.60 -9.71 -5.71
CA PHE A 51 3.36 -8.41 -6.34
C PHE A 51 3.42 -7.27 -5.32
N PHE A 52 2.72 -7.41 -4.19
CA PHE A 52 2.68 -6.39 -3.14
C PHE A 52 4.05 -6.11 -2.52
N ARG A 53 4.88 -7.13 -2.30
CA ARG A 53 6.26 -6.92 -1.84
C ARG A 53 7.06 -6.04 -2.82
N SER A 54 7.03 -6.40 -4.12
CA SER A 54 7.71 -5.61 -5.13
C SER A 54 7.14 -4.19 -5.28
N LEU A 55 5.84 -4.03 -5.05
CA LEU A 55 5.16 -2.74 -5.07
C LEU A 55 5.61 -1.86 -3.89
N ALA A 56 5.72 -2.45 -2.70
CA ALA A 56 6.23 -1.78 -1.52
C ALA A 56 7.67 -1.28 -1.73
N GLU A 57 8.53 -2.11 -2.31
CA GLU A 57 9.92 -1.76 -2.65
C GLU A 57 10.01 -0.65 -3.71
N ASP A 58 9.16 -0.71 -4.74
CA ASP A 58 9.24 0.21 -5.89
C ASP A 58 8.53 1.56 -5.67
N ARG A 59 7.45 1.58 -4.87
CA ARG A 59 6.60 2.77 -4.70
C ARG A 59 6.64 3.35 -3.28
N LEU A 60 7.16 2.62 -2.29
CA LEU A 60 7.22 3.05 -0.90
C LEU A 60 5.85 3.56 -0.42
N SER A 61 5.80 4.76 0.18
CA SER A 61 4.57 5.40 0.64
C SER A 61 3.57 5.77 -0.46
N GLY A 62 3.97 5.65 -1.74
CA GLY A 62 3.07 5.81 -2.88
C GLY A 62 2.26 4.56 -3.21
N ALA A 63 2.48 3.44 -2.51
CA ALA A 63 1.74 2.20 -2.71
C ALA A 63 0.38 2.22 -1.98
N ILE A 64 -0.66 1.73 -2.67
CA ILE A 64 -1.93 1.37 -2.05
C ILE A 64 -2.18 -0.11 -2.32
N GLY A 65 -2.25 -0.90 -1.25
CA GLY A 65 -2.58 -2.33 -1.30
C GLY A 65 -4.04 -2.57 -0.96
N VAL A 66 -4.74 -3.37 -1.76
CA VAL A 66 -6.16 -3.68 -1.54
C VAL A 66 -6.38 -5.18 -1.62
N ILE A 67 -6.96 -5.76 -0.56
CA ILE A 67 -7.42 -7.16 -0.57
C ILE A 67 -8.94 -7.23 -0.61
N LEU A 68 -9.45 -7.94 -1.62
CA LEU A 68 -10.87 -8.20 -1.81
C LEU A 68 -11.21 -9.66 -1.48
N SER A 69 -12.49 -9.99 -1.60
CA SER A 69 -13.05 -11.33 -1.39
C SER A 69 -12.22 -12.41 -2.10
N GLY A 70 -11.79 -13.42 -1.33
CA GLY A 70 -10.98 -14.53 -1.81
C GLY A 70 -10.71 -15.55 -0.70
N THR A 71 -10.11 -16.68 -1.06
CA THR A 71 -9.80 -17.77 -0.11
C THR A 71 -8.32 -17.82 0.22
N GLY A 72 -7.98 -18.29 1.42
CA GLY A 72 -6.59 -18.36 1.87
C GLY A 72 -6.08 -17.05 2.45
N SER A 73 -4.77 -16.83 2.37
CA SER A 73 -4.08 -15.70 3.02
C SER A 73 -3.14 -14.93 2.07
N ASP A 74 -3.16 -15.26 0.77
CA ASP A 74 -2.30 -14.61 -0.23
C ASP A 74 -2.57 -13.11 -0.26
N GLY A 75 -1.51 -12.32 -0.08
CA GLY A 75 -1.56 -10.87 0.01
C GLY A 75 -1.46 -10.32 1.44
N THR A 76 -1.60 -11.14 2.49
CA THR A 76 -1.47 -10.66 3.88
C THR A 76 -0.05 -10.17 4.17
N LEU A 77 0.96 -10.97 3.83
CA LEU A 77 2.37 -10.62 4.06
C LEU A 77 2.78 -9.45 3.16
N GLY A 78 2.27 -9.42 1.92
CA GLY A 78 2.50 -8.32 1.01
C GLY A 78 1.89 -6.99 1.49
N LEU A 79 0.73 -7.03 2.15
CA LEU A 79 0.16 -5.83 2.77
C LEU A 79 0.97 -5.35 3.97
N GLU A 80 1.52 -6.27 4.78
CA GLU A 80 2.48 -5.92 5.83
C GLU A 80 3.72 -5.23 5.24
N ASP A 81 4.25 -5.74 4.13
CA ASP A 81 5.36 -5.12 3.40
C ASP A 81 5.00 -3.70 2.92
N ILE A 82 3.81 -3.51 2.31
CA ILE A 82 3.30 -2.18 1.90
C ILE A 82 3.18 -1.24 3.12
N LYS A 83 2.64 -1.74 4.23
CA LYS A 83 2.44 -0.95 5.44
C LYS A 83 3.77 -0.53 6.06
N ALA A 84 4.74 -1.43 6.12
CA ALA A 84 6.09 -1.16 6.61
C ALA A 84 6.82 -0.12 5.75
N ALA A 85 6.55 -0.09 4.45
CA ALA A 85 7.08 0.92 3.52
C ALA A 85 6.35 2.27 3.56
N GLY A 86 5.35 2.44 4.46
CA GLY A 86 4.57 3.66 4.63
C GLY A 86 3.42 3.83 3.64
N GLY A 87 3.06 2.77 2.90
CA GLY A 87 1.89 2.75 2.02
C GLY A 87 0.58 2.61 2.79
N ILE A 88 -0.52 2.65 2.06
CA ILE A 88 -1.89 2.53 2.59
C ILE A 88 -2.46 1.17 2.24
N THR A 89 -3.15 0.55 3.19
CA THR A 89 -3.68 -0.80 3.05
C THR A 89 -5.19 -0.83 3.31
N LEU A 90 -5.94 -1.46 2.41
CA LEU A 90 -7.38 -1.58 2.51
C LEU A 90 -7.81 -3.05 2.38
N ALA A 91 -8.87 -3.42 3.08
CA ALA A 91 -9.49 -4.73 2.97
C ALA A 91 -11.00 -4.63 2.80
N GLN A 92 -11.57 -5.54 2.02
CA GLN A 92 -13.02 -5.69 1.91
C GLN A 92 -13.61 -6.14 3.25
N ASP A 93 -14.74 -5.57 3.65
CA ASP A 93 -15.47 -6.01 4.83
C ASP A 93 -16.04 -7.43 4.67
N GLU A 94 -16.28 -8.10 5.80
CA GLU A 94 -16.75 -9.49 5.82
C GLU A 94 -18.17 -9.65 5.28
N GLU A 95 -19.06 -8.66 5.50
CA GLU A 95 -20.47 -8.76 5.12
C GLU A 95 -20.66 -8.70 3.59
N SER A 96 -19.84 -7.90 2.91
CA SER A 96 -19.87 -7.80 1.45
C SER A 96 -19.03 -8.88 0.74
N ALA A 97 -18.12 -9.55 1.45
CA ALA A 97 -17.23 -10.56 0.87
C ALA A 97 -17.94 -11.90 0.63
N LYS A 98 -17.90 -12.39 -0.61
CA LYS A 98 -18.38 -13.75 -0.93
C LYS A 98 -17.51 -14.83 -0.29
N PHE A 99 -16.20 -14.58 -0.19
CA PHE A 99 -15.22 -15.42 0.48
C PHE A 99 -14.38 -14.53 1.38
N ALA A 100 -14.56 -14.66 2.69
CA ALA A 100 -13.93 -13.78 3.67
C ALA A 100 -12.50 -14.19 4.05
N GLY A 101 -11.94 -15.28 3.49
CA GLY A 101 -10.64 -15.82 3.90
C GLY A 101 -9.49 -14.83 3.78
N MET A 102 -9.26 -14.30 2.57
CA MET A 102 -8.18 -13.34 2.33
C MET A 102 -8.39 -12.02 3.10
N PRO A 103 -9.58 -11.37 3.06
CA PRO A 103 -9.80 -10.16 3.84
C PRO A 103 -9.65 -10.35 5.34
N GLN A 104 -10.19 -11.42 5.93
CA GLN A 104 -10.04 -11.69 7.37
C GLN A 104 -8.58 -11.93 7.75
N SER A 105 -7.82 -12.65 6.92
CA SER A 105 -6.39 -12.86 7.13
C SER A 105 -5.65 -11.53 7.20
N ALA A 106 -5.92 -10.63 6.25
CA ALA A 106 -5.33 -9.29 6.21
C ALA A 106 -5.78 -8.40 7.39
N ILE A 107 -7.05 -8.43 7.78
CA ILE A 107 -7.55 -7.63 8.92
C ILE A 107 -6.90 -8.12 10.23
N ARG A 108 -6.72 -9.43 10.40
CA ARG A 108 -6.14 -10.02 11.61
C ARG A 108 -4.66 -9.74 11.79
N SER A 109 -3.91 -9.42 10.73
CA SER A 109 -2.50 -9.01 10.89
C SER A 109 -2.36 -7.63 11.54
N GLY A 110 -3.44 -6.84 11.58
CA GLY A 110 -3.43 -5.48 12.14
C GLY A 110 -2.77 -4.45 11.20
N CYS A 111 -2.45 -4.82 9.97
CA CYS A 111 -1.79 -3.94 9.02
C CYS A 111 -2.76 -3.14 8.15
N ILE A 112 -4.09 -3.25 8.34
CA ILE A 112 -5.14 -2.59 7.52
C ILE A 112 -5.52 -1.21 8.07
N ASP A 113 -5.51 -0.19 7.20
CA ASP A 113 -5.98 1.16 7.53
C ASP A 113 -7.50 1.32 7.43
N VAL A 114 -8.11 0.71 6.40
CA VAL A 114 -9.53 0.87 6.11
C VAL A 114 -10.16 -0.48 5.77
N VAL A 115 -11.28 -0.77 6.45
CA VAL A 115 -12.17 -1.91 6.15
C VAL A 115 -13.49 -1.36 5.63
N SER A 116 -13.90 -1.74 4.42
CA SER A 116 -15.11 -1.19 3.78
C SER A 116 -15.64 -2.10 2.67
N THR A 117 -16.85 -1.82 2.17
CA THR A 117 -17.37 -2.43 0.94
C THR A 117 -16.52 -2.05 -0.28
N PRO A 118 -16.58 -2.81 -1.40
CA PRO A 118 -15.86 -2.46 -2.62
C PRO A 118 -16.11 -1.03 -3.11
N GLU A 119 -17.35 -0.55 -2.99
CA GLU A 119 -17.72 0.83 -3.33
C GLU A 119 -17.02 1.84 -2.41
N GLY A 120 -17.04 1.61 -1.09
CA GLY A 120 -16.36 2.49 -0.14
C GLY A 120 -14.83 2.45 -0.27
N ILE A 121 -14.24 1.31 -0.64
CA ILE A 121 -12.81 1.22 -1.00
C ILE A 121 -12.51 2.12 -2.21
N ALA A 122 -13.35 2.09 -3.24
CA ALA A 122 -13.16 2.93 -4.42
C ALA A 122 -13.27 4.42 -4.07
N GLU A 123 -14.25 4.81 -3.25
CA GLU A 123 -14.40 6.18 -2.74
C GLU A 123 -13.16 6.63 -1.96
N GLU A 124 -12.63 5.74 -1.12
CA GLU A 124 -11.45 6.00 -0.29
C GLU A 124 -10.19 6.20 -1.14
N ILE A 125 -9.97 5.36 -2.16
CA ILE A 125 -8.85 5.52 -3.11
C ILE A 125 -8.95 6.88 -3.83
N VAL A 126 -10.15 7.29 -4.25
CA VAL A 126 -10.37 8.59 -4.89
C VAL A 126 -10.10 9.74 -3.91
N ARG A 127 -10.53 9.61 -2.65
CA ARG A 127 -10.28 10.59 -1.59
C ARG A 127 -8.79 10.77 -1.34
N ILE A 128 -8.04 9.67 -1.22
CA ILE A 128 -6.58 9.67 -1.05
C ILE A 128 -5.89 10.31 -2.26
N GLY A 129 -6.26 9.90 -3.48
CA GLY A 129 -5.65 10.42 -4.71
C GLY A 129 -5.88 11.92 -4.95
N ARG A 130 -6.95 12.49 -4.36
CA ARG A 130 -7.24 13.93 -4.41
C ARG A 130 -6.60 14.73 -3.28
N HIS A 131 -5.98 14.07 -2.30
CA HIS A 131 -5.39 14.77 -1.16
C HIS A 131 -4.23 15.66 -1.64
N PRO A 132 -4.12 16.92 -1.18
CA PRO A 132 -3.10 17.86 -1.66
C PRO A 132 -1.66 17.35 -1.55
N TYR A 133 -1.39 16.53 -0.52
CA TYR A 133 -0.10 15.86 -0.30
C TYR A 133 0.29 14.88 -1.41
N VAL A 134 -0.70 14.25 -2.06
CA VAL A 134 -0.50 13.29 -3.17
C VAL A 134 -0.59 14.01 -4.52
N ALA A 135 -1.53 14.94 -4.66
CA ALA A 135 -1.77 15.68 -5.89
C ALA A 135 -0.66 16.70 -6.23
N THR A 136 0.15 17.11 -5.24
CA THR A 136 1.21 18.11 -5.40
C THR A 136 2.52 17.59 -4.80
N PRO A 137 3.33 16.82 -5.55
CA PRO A 137 4.58 16.24 -5.04
C PRO A 137 5.61 17.29 -4.62
N SER A 138 5.51 18.52 -5.13
CA SER A 138 6.58 19.53 -5.07
C SER A 138 6.73 20.32 -3.76
N ALA A 139 5.87 20.11 -2.75
CA ALA A 139 5.99 20.88 -1.51
C ALA A 139 7.04 20.32 -0.52
N VAL A 140 7.39 19.03 -0.62
CA VAL A 140 8.28 18.37 0.35
C VAL A 140 9.75 18.50 -0.04
N GLU A 141 10.08 18.49 -1.34
CA GLU A 141 11.45 18.73 -1.83
C GLU A 141 11.95 20.17 -1.62
N GLN A 142 11.06 21.12 -1.32
CA GLN A 142 11.42 22.51 -1.03
C GLN A 142 11.36 22.87 0.45
N ALA A 143 11.11 21.91 1.34
CA ALA A 143 11.31 22.15 2.75
C ALA A 143 12.81 22.43 2.95
N PRO A 144 13.20 23.61 3.51
CA PRO A 144 14.59 23.79 3.92
C PRO A 144 14.96 22.62 4.85
N PRO A 145 16.24 22.20 4.91
CA PRO A 145 16.66 21.19 5.87
C PRO A 145 16.19 21.69 7.23
N VAL A 146 15.16 21.03 7.75
CA VAL A 146 14.68 21.32 9.09
C VAL A 146 15.81 20.79 9.95
N ASP A 147 16.45 21.66 10.72
CA ASP A 147 17.31 21.18 11.79
C ASP A 147 16.48 20.17 12.59
N ASP A 148 16.86 18.89 12.52
CA ASP A 148 16.02 17.78 12.99
C ASP A 148 15.59 18.03 14.44
N GLU A 149 16.43 18.71 15.24
CA GLU A 149 16.14 19.09 16.62
C GLU A 149 15.06 20.17 16.75
N GLU A 150 15.07 21.19 15.88
CA GLU A 150 14.06 22.27 15.91
C GLU A 150 12.72 21.80 15.33
N GLY A 151 12.76 20.98 14.28
CA GLY A 151 11.59 20.32 13.70
C GLY A 151 10.91 19.39 14.70
N PHE A 152 11.71 18.53 15.34
CA PHE A 152 11.23 17.63 16.37
C PHE A 152 10.64 18.38 17.56
N ARG A 153 11.32 19.43 18.06
CA ARG A 153 10.77 20.29 19.13
C ARG A 153 9.43 20.92 18.77
N LYS A 154 9.26 21.40 17.54
CA LYS A 154 7.98 21.96 17.07
C LYS A 154 6.87 20.90 17.09
N ILE A 155 7.16 19.67 16.66
CA ILE A 155 6.21 18.56 16.71
C ILE A 155 5.84 18.24 18.18
N LEU A 156 6.82 18.13 19.08
CA LEU A 156 6.59 17.87 20.50
C LEU A 156 5.72 18.97 21.15
N MET A 157 5.96 20.24 20.80
CA MET A 157 5.14 21.35 21.28
C MET A 157 3.70 21.29 20.75
N LEU A 158 3.49 20.94 19.49
CA LEU A 158 2.17 20.79 18.90
C LEU A 158 1.37 19.65 19.55
N LEU A 159 2.04 18.52 19.83
CA LEU A 159 1.43 17.39 20.55
C LEU A 159 1.04 17.78 21.98
N ARG A 160 1.91 18.49 22.69
CA ARG A 160 1.60 19.02 24.03
C ARG A 160 0.44 20.00 24.01
N SER A 161 0.40 20.91 23.04
CA SER A 161 -0.66 21.92 22.94
C SER A 161 -2.02 21.33 22.55
N SER A 162 -2.04 20.34 21.66
CA SER A 162 -3.29 19.79 21.12
C SER A 162 -3.86 18.66 21.99
N PHE A 163 -3.00 17.86 22.62
CA PHE A 163 -3.41 16.66 23.36
C PHE A 163 -3.03 16.70 24.84
N GLY A 164 -2.32 17.74 25.31
CA GLY A 164 -1.93 17.88 26.72
C GLY A 164 -0.84 16.89 27.18
N VAL A 165 -0.28 16.10 26.27
CA VAL A 165 0.74 15.07 26.58
C VAL A 165 2.13 15.64 26.33
N ASP A 166 3.00 15.62 27.34
CA ASP A 166 4.36 16.14 27.27
C ASP A 166 5.36 15.03 26.92
N PHE A 167 5.94 15.13 25.71
CA PHE A 167 6.94 14.20 25.19
C PHE A 167 8.37 14.77 25.23
N SER A 168 8.59 15.92 25.89
CA SER A 168 9.91 16.57 25.96
C SER A 168 11.01 15.74 26.64
N GLY A 169 10.65 14.68 27.37
CA GLY A 169 11.58 13.74 28.00
C GLY A 169 11.89 12.47 27.20
N TYR A 170 11.35 12.33 25.98
CA TYR A 170 11.62 11.16 25.13
C TYR A 170 13.06 11.25 24.59
N ARG A 171 13.86 10.18 24.75
CA ARG A 171 15.27 10.17 24.36
C ARG A 171 15.43 10.09 22.84
N ASP A 172 16.33 10.90 22.32
CA ASP A 172 16.89 10.77 20.97
C ASP A 172 17.73 9.48 20.90
N THR A 173 17.48 8.63 19.90
CA THR A 173 18.30 7.44 19.58
C THR A 173 19.40 7.78 18.61
#